data_AF-A0A7C2SK22-F1
#
_entry.id   AF-A0A7C2SK22-F1
#
_cell.length_a   1.000
_cell.length_b   1.000
_cell.length_c   1.000
_cell.angle_alpha   90.00
_cell.angle_beta   90.00
_cell.angle_gamma   90.00
#
_symmetry.space_group_name_H-M   'P 1'
#
loop_
_entity.id
_entity.type
_entity.pdbx_description
1 polymer ?
#
loop_
_entity_poly.entity_id
_entity_poly.type
_entity_poly.pdbx_seq_one_letter_code
_entity_poly.pdbx_strand_id
1 'polypeptide(L)' 'MAKRNRIVYSINVEDLQTVAEEELERELSDEEIKLVENRLGDYMDWYGTIATVLDELKELKKQSREKRSKRLSEI' A
#
# COMPACT_ATOMS: atom_id res chain seq x y z
N MET A 1 4.26 -7.03 19.54
CA MET A 1 3.33 -6.02 18.98
C MET A 1 3.92 -5.48 17.69
N ALA A 2 3.11 -5.23 16.65
CA ALA A 2 3.61 -4.50 15.49
C ALA A 2 4.04 -3.09 15.92
N LYS A 3 5.22 -2.63 15.49
CA LYS A 3 5.67 -1.25 15.74
C LYS A 3 4.71 -0.31 15.02
N ARG A 4 3.99 0.54 15.77
CA ARG A 4 2.97 1.46 15.23
C ARG A 4 3.52 2.48 14.22
N ASN A 5 4.83 2.75 14.25
CA ASN A 5 5.50 3.71 13.37
C ASN A 5 6.31 3.04 12.27
N ARG A 6 6.09 1.75 11.99
CA ARG A 6 6.77 1.09 10.88
C ARG A 6 6.17 1.56 9.56
N ILE A 7 7.00 2.14 8.70
CA ILE A 7 6.68 2.38 7.29
C ILE A 7 6.56 1.01 6.60
N VAL A 8 5.42 0.77 5.95
CA VAL A 8 5.15 -0.45 5.16
C VAL A 8 5.40 -0.26 3.68
N TYR A 9 5.26 0.98 3.19
CA TYR A 9 5.52 1.43 1.82
C TYR A 9 5.78 2.95 1.87
N SER A 10 6.64 3.45 1.00
CA SER A 10 6.99 4.88 0.93
C SER A 10 7.36 5.28 -0.49
N ILE A 11 7.03 6.52 -0.84
CA ILE A 11 7.57 7.26 -1.99
C ILE A 11 8.44 8.37 -1.40
N ASN A 12 9.62 8.60 -1.96
CA ASN A 12 10.60 9.57 -1.50
C ASN A 12 10.89 10.62 -2.59
N VAL A 13 11.69 11.64 -2.26
CA VAL A 13 12.01 12.73 -3.21
C VAL A 13 12.78 12.24 -4.45
N GLU A 14 13.64 11.23 -4.33
CA GLU A 14 14.34 10.62 -5.48
C GLU A 14 13.37 9.96 -6.46
N ASP A 15 12.32 9.31 -5.96
CA ASP A 15 11.25 8.77 -6.80
C ASP A 15 10.52 9.90 -7.57
N LEU A 16 10.24 11.04 -6.89
CA LEU A 16 9.65 12.21 -7.53
C LEU A 16 10.57 12.80 -8.61
N GLN A 17 11.87 12.91 -8.33
CA GLN A 17 12.84 13.46 -9.28
C GLN A 17 13.05 12.55 -10.47
N THR A 18 13.10 11.23 -10.27
CA THR A 18 13.22 10.26 -11.36
C THR A 18 12.04 10.40 -12.33
N VAL A 19 10.81 10.47 -11.82
CA VAL A 19 9.62 10.66 -12.66
C VAL A 19 9.63 12.04 -13.32
N ALA A 20 10.12 13.08 -12.64
CA ALA A 20 10.21 14.42 -13.22
C ALA A 20 11.25 14.51 -14.34
N GLU A 21 12.40 13.85 -14.21
CA GLU A 21 13.39 13.76 -15.27
C GLU A 21 12.83 13.03 -16.50
N GLU A 22 12.06 11.96 -16.30
CA GLU A 22 11.43 11.20 -17.38
C GLU A 22 10.29 11.97 -18.08
N GLU A 23 9.45 12.67 -17.31
CA GLU A 23 8.22 13.29 -17.84
C GLU A 23 8.40 14.78 -18.21
N LEU A 24 9.34 15.48 -17.56
CA LEU A 24 9.55 16.92 -17.70
C LEU A 24 10.97 17.29 -18.17
N GLU A 25 11.87 16.31 -18.33
CA GLU A 25 13.28 16.51 -18.72
C GLU A 25 14.06 17.45 -17.77
N ARG A 26 13.63 17.57 -16.51
CA ARG A 26 14.31 18.36 -15.48
C ARG A 26 13.90 17.91 -14.07
N GLU A 27 14.72 18.31 -13.09
CA GLU A 27 14.35 18.21 -11.69
C GLU A 27 13.23 19.21 -11.30
N LEU A 28 12.43 18.80 -10.32
CA LEU A 28 11.48 19.64 -9.60
C LEU A 28 12.22 20.53 -8.60
N SER A 29 11.71 21.75 -8.45
CA SER A 29 12.06 22.64 -7.34
C SER A 29 11.41 22.19 -6.02
N ASP A 30 11.90 22.69 -4.88
CA ASP A 30 11.32 22.41 -3.55
C ASP A 30 9.83 22.77 -3.43
N GLU A 31 9.39 23.82 -4.15
CA GLU A 31 7.98 24.24 -4.17
C GLU A 31 7.11 23.26 -4.96
N GLU A 32 7.63 22.75 -6.07
CA GLU A 32 6.97 21.72 -6.89
C GLU A 32 6.94 20.37 -6.18
N ILE A 33 8.01 19.98 -5.49
CA ILE A 33 8.05 18.77 -4.64
C ILE A 33 6.94 18.85 -3.60
N LYS A 34 6.83 19.95 -2.85
CA LYS A 34 5.76 20.14 -1.85
C LYS A 34 4.36 20.07 -2.47
N LEU A 35 4.19 20.61 -3.68
CA LEU A 35 2.91 20.53 -4.38
C LEU A 35 2.55 19.08 -4.71
N VAL A 36 3.51 18.30 -5.19
CA VAL A 36 3.30 16.88 -5.48
C VAL A 36 3.02 16.11 -4.18
N GLU A 37 3.83 16.27 -3.13
CA GLU A 37 3.64 15.61 -1.83
C GLU A 37 2.22 15.80 -1.28
N ASN A 38 1.70 17.03 -1.33
CA ASN A 38 0.37 17.35 -0.82
C ASN A 38 -0.77 16.72 -1.63
N ARG A 39 -0.55 16.44 -2.91
CA ARG A 39 -1.59 15.93 -3.83
C ARG A 39 -1.46 14.44 -4.10
N LEU A 40 -0.28 13.85 -3.91
CA LEU A 40 0.00 12.46 -4.26
C LEU A 40 -0.97 11.50 -3.57
N GLY A 41 -1.30 11.78 -2.30
CA GLY A 41 -2.27 11.03 -1.51
C GLY A 41 -3.70 11.06 -2.05
N ASP A 42 -4.08 12.10 -2.80
CA ASP A 42 -5.42 12.22 -3.40
C ASP A 42 -5.58 11.31 -4.63
N TYR A 43 -4.46 10.98 -5.28
CA TYR A 43 -4.43 10.12 -6.48
C TYR A 43 -4.17 8.65 -6.16
N MET A 44 -3.57 8.35 -5.01
CA MET A 44 -3.33 6.98 -4.56
C MET A 44 -4.50 6.48 -3.71
N ASP A 45 -5.26 5.50 -4.21
CA ASP A 45 -6.26 4.77 -3.40
C ASP A 45 -5.57 3.78 -2.43
N TRP A 46 -4.75 4.31 -1.53
CA TRP A 46 -4.01 3.54 -0.54
C TRP A 46 -4.94 2.84 0.45
N TYR A 47 -6.07 3.48 0.79
CA TYR A 47 -7.06 2.91 1.70
C TYR A 47 -7.76 1.72 1.05
N GLY A 48 -8.28 1.88 -0.17
CA GLY A 48 -8.96 0.81 -0.89
C GLY A 48 -8.05 -0.38 -1.14
N THR A 49 -6.77 -0.13 -1.48
CA THR A 49 -5.76 -1.17 -1.63
C THR A 49 -5.56 -1.97 -0.34
N ILE A 50 -5.35 -1.29 0.79
CA ILE A 50 -5.20 -1.96 2.10
C ILE A 50 -6.48 -2.72 2.47
N ALA A 51 -7.66 -2.11 2.28
CA ALA A 51 -8.94 -2.72 2.61
C ALA A 51 -9.18 -4.01 1.80
N THR A 52 -8.85 -4.00 0.51
CA THR A 52 -8.95 -5.16 -0.39
C THR A 52 -8.08 -6.31 0.09
N VAL A 53 -6.79 -6.06 0.35
CA VAL A 53 -5.86 -7.10 0.83
C VAL A 53 -6.28 -7.65 2.21
N LEU A 54 -6.82 -6.81 3.09
CA LEU A 54 -7.36 -7.25 4.38
C LEU A 54 -8.59 -8.13 4.21
N ASP A 55 -9.41 -7.91 3.18
CA ASP A 55 -10.58 -8.73 2.89
C ASP A 55 -10.17 -10.12 2.38
N GLU A 56 -9.21 -10.19 1.45
CA GLU A 56 -8.61 -11.45 1.01
C GLU A 56 -8.06 -12.27 2.19
N LEU A 57 -7.39 -11.60 3.13
CA LEU A 57 -6.86 -12.24 4.34
C LEU A 57 -7.97 -12.85 5.21
N LYS A 58 -9.15 -12.21 5.29
CA LYS A 58 -10.30 -12.76 6.03
C LYS A 58 -10.83 -14.01 5.35
N GLU A 59 -10.98 -13.98 4.03
CA GLU A 59 -11.48 -15.12 3.27
C GLU A 59 -10.54 -16.35 3.36
N LEU A 60 -9.22 -16.13 3.27
CA LEU A 60 -8.23 -17.20 3.49
C LEU A 60 -8.34 -17.82 4.89
N LYS A 61 -8.55 -16.98 5.92
CA LYS A 61 -8.75 -17.46 7.30
C LYS A 61 -10.06 -18.23 7.45
N LYS A 62 -11.13 -17.82 6.77
CA LYS A 62 -12.41 -18.54 6.78
C LYS A 62 -12.27 -19.94 6.16
N GLN A 63 -11.68 -20.02 4.97
CA GLN A 63 -11.45 -21.29 4.26
C GLN A 63 -10.58 -22.25 5.08
N SER A 64 -9.51 -21.76 5.75
CA SER A 64 -8.67 -22.61 6.59
C SER A 64 -9.42 -23.17 7.81
N ARG A 65 -10.32 -22.40 8.42
CA ARG A 65 -11.18 -22.86 9.53
C ARG A 65 -12.17 -23.92 9.08
N GLU A 66 -12.81 -23.72 7.93
CA GLU A 66 -13.77 -24.68 7.36
C GLU A 66 -13.09 -26.01 6.99
N LYS A 67 -11.91 -25.95 6.35
CA LYS A 67 -11.09 -27.14 6.04
C LYS A 67 -10.72 -27.90 7.31
N ARG A 68 -10.31 -27.18 8.36
CA ARG A 68 -9.97 -27.78 9.66
C ARG A 68 -11.20 -28.44 10.31
N SER A 69 -12.37 -27.83 10.24
CA SER A 69 -13.61 -28.37 10.79
C SER A 69 -14.03 -29.67 10.10
N LYS A 70 -13.97 -29.72 8.76
CA LYS A 70 -14.30 -30.94 7.98
C LYS A 70 -13.37 -32.11 8.31
N ARG A 71 -12.07 -31.84 8.41
CA ARG A 71 -11.08 -32.89 8.76
C ARG A 71 -11.31 -33.49 10.15
N LEU A 72 -11.86 -32.74 11.09
CA LEU A 72 -12.16 -33.22 12.44
C LEU A 72 -13.47 -34.01 12.53
N SER A 73 -14.41 -33.81 11.60
CA SER A 73 -15.66 -34.58 11.54
C SER A 73 -15.53 -35.94 10.82
N GLU A 74 -14.38 -36.21 10.20
CA GLU A 74 -14.08 -37.44 9.46
C GLU A 74 -13.24 -38.45 10.27
N ILE A 75 -12.95 -38.14 11.56
CA ILE A 75 -12.23 -38.99 12.52
C ILE A 75 -13.20 -39.41 13.62
#